data_AF-A0A932QXP4-F1
#
_entry.id   AF-A0A932QXP4-F1
#
_cell.length_a   1.000
_cell.length_b   1.000
_cell.length_c   1.000
_cell.angle_alpha   90.00
_cell.angle_beta   90.00
_cell.angle_gamma   90.00
#
_symmetry.space_group_name_H-M   'P 1'
#
loop_
_entity.id
_entity.type
_entity.pdbx_description
1 polymer ?
#
loop_
_entity_poly.entity_id
_entity_poly.type
_entity_poly.pdbx_seq_one_letter_code
_entity_poly.pdbx_strand_id
1 'polypeptide(L)'
;MTTLAVGGSDLVSQQKLVAESFISDKTKTNINLTFNGIAATCNLLTTLNGNLSFLDSAQESIEKLSGFLSKCATAVQGLLNGMIAIEKKNIIALIGGFLELPIAIFTTGYNLFLARGLSAGLNHFDSIISRTKKIKEGKPVLDEKGNPQYYDSFKEEGWVEGFKTTLKHIPKLAKELHDKPFEREGLFPRSFFLCSSLMILGSSVSFAGLTKLGATIRHFFGGLAGIALATDMKKNTNIKQKSQTSNEKSKGFSNFAISGFLWVLAAIPDLFKHFDFFSNRVKNATELALCLDRLAGVFFIFGNQRIGEK
;
A
#
# COMPACT_ATOMS: atom_id res chain seq x y z
N MET A 1 44.81 -27.31 29.32
CA MET A 1 45.41 -26.56 28.20
C MET A 1 45.22 -27.37 26.93
N THR A 2 44.71 -26.71 25.89
CA THR A 2 44.87 -27.02 24.45
C THR A 2 44.10 -28.19 23.82
N THR A 3 42.90 -27.86 23.33
CA THR A 3 42.37 -27.89 21.94
C THR A 3 42.75 -29.00 20.93
N LEU A 4 41.73 -29.33 20.10
CA LEU A 4 41.69 -29.88 18.72
C LEU A 4 41.37 -31.38 18.63
N ALA A 5 40.45 -31.88 17.80
CA ALA A 5 39.55 -31.27 16.82
C ALA A 5 38.40 -32.27 16.54
N VAL A 6 37.15 -31.81 16.50
CA VAL A 6 36.07 -32.52 15.80
C VAL A 6 35.61 -31.60 14.69
N GLY A 7 36.23 -31.77 13.53
CA GLY A 7 35.81 -31.15 12.29
C GLY A 7 34.82 -32.06 11.57
N GLY A 8 33.75 -31.46 11.06
CA GLY A 8 33.11 -31.93 9.83
C GLY A 8 31.78 -32.66 9.98
N SER A 9 30.72 -31.98 10.41
CA SER A 9 29.35 -32.39 10.03
C SER A 9 28.29 -31.28 9.96
N ASP A 10 28.62 -30.00 10.18
CA ASP A 10 27.59 -28.94 10.21
C ASP A 10 27.62 -28.00 9.00
N LEU A 11 28.44 -28.29 7.99
CA LEU A 11 28.54 -27.48 6.77
C LEU A 11 27.48 -27.80 5.70
N VAL A 12 26.51 -28.68 5.99
CA VAL A 12 25.52 -29.15 4.99
C VAL A 12 24.07 -28.77 5.33
N SER A 13 23.76 -28.19 6.50
CA SER A 13 22.37 -27.93 6.92
C SER A 13 21.94 -26.46 6.96
N GLN A 14 22.80 -25.50 6.58
CA GLN A 14 22.40 -24.10 6.36
C GLN A 14 22.19 -23.75 4.89
N GLN A 15 21.66 -24.69 4.10
CA GLN A 15 20.83 -24.31 2.97
C GLN A 15 19.59 -23.60 3.52
N LYS A 16 19.71 -22.28 3.67
CA LYS A 16 18.59 -21.36 3.72
C LYS A 16 17.58 -21.81 2.67
N LEU A 17 16.49 -22.42 3.14
CA LEU A 17 15.24 -22.48 2.40
C LEU A 17 14.74 -21.03 2.27
N VAL A 18 15.36 -20.28 1.34
CA VAL A 18 14.71 -19.15 0.70
C VAL A 18 13.57 -19.78 -0.06
N ALA A 19 12.42 -19.96 0.60
CA ALA A 19 11.19 -20.29 -0.11
C ALA A 19 11.04 -19.23 -1.21
N GLU A 20 11.18 -19.69 -2.46
CA GLU A 20 11.09 -18.85 -3.64
C GLU A 20 9.74 -18.15 -3.61
N SER A 21 9.74 -16.86 -3.95
CA SER A 21 8.51 -16.09 -4.15
C SER A 21 7.59 -16.86 -5.09
N PHE A 22 6.29 -16.95 -4.78
CA PHE A 22 5.31 -17.72 -5.57
C PHE A 22 5.32 -17.32 -7.06
N ILE A 23 5.66 -16.06 -7.33
CA ILE A 23 5.84 -15.51 -8.67
C ILE A 23 7.08 -14.60 -8.66
N SER A 24 7.89 -14.64 -9.72
CA SER A 24 9.08 -13.78 -9.82
C SER A 24 8.74 -12.27 -9.80
N ASP A 25 9.66 -11.44 -9.30
CA ASP A 25 9.44 -9.98 -9.30
C ASP A 25 9.24 -9.40 -10.70
N LYS A 26 9.94 -9.95 -11.70
CA LYS A 26 9.75 -9.56 -13.11
C LYS A 26 8.32 -9.83 -13.58
N THR A 27 7.75 -10.98 -13.20
CA THR A 27 6.37 -11.33 -13.55
C THR A 27 5.37 -10.43 -12.82
N LYS A 28 5.57 -10.17 -11.52
CA LYS A 28 4.76 -9.22 -10.74
C LYS A 28 4.78 -7.81 -11.37
N THR A 29 5.96 -7.34 -11.78
CA THR A 29 6.15 -6.06 -12.50
C THR A 29 5.38 -6.01 -13.81
N ASN A 30 5.51 -7.05 -14.64
CA ASN A 30 4.81 -7.11 -15.93
C ASN A 30 3.29 -7.09 -15.74
N ILE A 31 2.77 -7.91 -14.82
CA ILE A 31 1.33 -7.95 -14.50
C ILE A 31 0.87 -6.56 -14.03
N ASN A 32 1.60 -5.93 -13.11
CA ASN A 32 1.29 -4.61 -12.60
C ASN A 32 1.25 -3.54 -13.71
N LEU A 33 2.27 -3.48 -14.56
CA LEU A 33 2.33 -2.54 -15.68
C LEU A 33 1.24 -2.79 -16.71
N THR A 34 0.96 -4.05 -17.05
CA THR A 34 -0.11 -4.38 -17.99
C THR A 34 -1.46 -3.92 -17.44
N PHE A 35 -1.84 -4.35 -16.24
CA PHE A 35 -3.20 -4.07 -15.76
C PHE A 35 -3.37 -2.63 -15.27
N ASN A 36 -2.48 -2.12 -14.42
CA ASN A 36 -2.60 -0.74 -13.94
C ASN A 36 -2.22 0.28 -15.04
N GLY A 37 -1.21 0.00 -15.88
CA GLY A 37 -0.81 0.91 -16.95
C GLY A 37 -1.85 1.02 -18.07
N ILE A 38 -2.44 -0.10 -18.51
CA ILE A 38 -3.52 -0.07 -19.52
C ILE A 38 -4.75 0.64 -18.95
N ALA A 39 -5.14 0.32 -17.71
CA ALA A 39 -6.28 0.99 -17.07
C ALA A 39 -6.01 2.50 -16.89
N ALA A 40 -4.81 2.91 -16.44
CA ALA A 40 -4.43 4.31 -16.32
C ALA A 40 -4.54 5.04 -17.67
N THR A 41 -4.01 4.43 -18.73
CA THR A 41 -4.04 5.00 -20.08
C THR A 41 -5.48 5.15 -20.59
N CYS A 42 -6.30 4.11 -20.45
CA CYS A 42 -7.70 4.15 -20.88
C CYS A 42 -8.49 5.21 -20.10
N ASN A 43 -8.29 5.29 -18.78
CA ASN A 43 -8.92 6.30 -17.94
C ASN A 43 -8.49 7.73 -18.33
N LEU A 44 -7.20 7.93 -18.64
CA LEU A 44 -6.69 9.22 -19.12
C LEU A 44 -7.33 9.59 -20.46
N LEU A 45 -7.36 8.67 -21.42
CA LEU A 45 -8.00 8.88 -22.72
C LEU A 45 -9.49 9.21 -22.58
N THR A 46 -10.20 8.51 -21.68
CA THR A 46 -11.61 8.78 -21.38
C THR A 46 -11.80 10.19 -20.83
N THR A 47 -10.93 10.59 -19.90
CA THR A 47 -10.95 11.94 -19.30
C THR A 47 -10.68 13.01 -20.35
N LEU A 48 -9.66 12.82 -21.18
CA LEU A 48 -9.32 13.77 -22.25
C LEU A 48 -10.45 13.85 -23.28
N ASN A 49 -11.05 12.71 -23.67
CA ASN A 49 -12.12 12.69 -24.67
C ASN A 49 -13.36 13.42 -24.17
N GLY A 50 -13.75 13.20 -22.91
CA GLY A 50 -14.88 13.91 -22.32
C GLY A 50 -14.72 15.43 -22.30
N ASN A 51 -13.49 15.94 -22.16
CA ASN A 51 -13.23 17.38 -22.05
C ASN A 51 -12.82 18.04 -23.38
N LEU A 52 -12.25 17.30 -24.33
CA LEU A 52 -11.76 17.83 -25.62
C LEU A 52 -12.61 17.39 -26.82
N SER A 53 -13.54 16.43 -26.63
CA SER A 53 -14.54 15.99 -27.63
C SER A 53 -13.93 15.54 -28.97
N PHE A 54 -12.82 14.78 -28.93
CA PHE A 54 -12.14 14.34 -30.16
C PHE A 54 -12.75 13.07 -30.79
N LEU A 55 -13.50 12.27 -30.02
CA LEU A 55 -14.18 11.04 -30.43
C LEU A 55 -15.55 10.90 -29.75
N ASP A 56 -16.47 11.82 -30.03
CA ASP A 56 -17.80 11.85 -29.39
C ASP A 56 -18.61 10.57 -29.62
N SER A 57 -18.50 9.96 -30.81
CA SER A 57 -19.18 8.71 -31.17
C SER A 57 -18.71 7.48 -30.38
N ALA A 58 -17.55 7.56 -29.72
CA ALA A 58 -16.96 6.46 -28.96
C ALA A 58 -16.99 6.68 -27.44
N GLN A 59 -17.44 7.83 -26.95
CA GLN A 59 -17.34 8.22 -25.54
C GLN A 59 -17.98 7.18 -24.60
N GLU A 60 -19.22 6.77 -24.87
CA GLU A 60 -19.93 5.80 -24.03
C GLU A 60 -19.22 4.43 -23.98
N SER A 61 -18.68 3.98 -25.12
CA SER A 61 -17.93 2.74 -25.22
C SER A 61 -16.61 2.81 -24.46
N ILE A 62 -15.92 3.95 -24.56
CA ILE A 62 -14.65 4.21 -23.86
C ILE A 62 -14.88 4.28 -22.34
N GLU A 63 -15.96 4.91 -21.86
CA GLU A 63 -16.34 4.95 -20.45
C GLU A 63 -16.61 3.55 -19.87
N LYS A 64 -17.37 2.72 -20.60
CA LYS A 64 -17.62 1.32 -20.21
C LYS A 64 -16.32 0.52 -20.14
N LEU A 65 -15.46 0.66 -21.14
CA LEU A 65 -14.15 -0.02 -21.19
C LEU A 65 -13.24 0.44 -20.05
N SER A 66 -13.17 1.74 -19.79
CA SER A 66 -12.41 2.34 -18.69
C SER A 66 -12.85 1.80 -17.32
N GLY A 67 -14.17 1.73 -17.08
CA GLY A 67 -14.73 1.14 -15.87
C GLY A 67 -14.38 -0.33 -15.72
N PHE A 68 -14.48 -1.11 -16.80
CA PHE A 68 -14.11 -2.53 -16.81
C PHE A 68 -12.62 -2.75 -16.54
N LEU A 69 -11.73 -2.05 -17.25
CA LEU A 69 -10.28 -2.15 -17.07
C LEU A 69 -9.85 -1.73 -15.67
N SER A 70 -10.47 -0.70 -15.09
CA SER A 70 -10.22 -0.28 -13.72
C SER A 70 -10.60 -1.34 -12.69
N LYS A 71 -11.69 -2.08 -12.92
CA LYS A 71 -12.08 -3.23 -12.08
C LYS A 71 -11.09 -4.39 -12.21
N CYS A 72 -10.68 -4.73 -13.43
CA CYS A 72 -9.66 -5.76 -13.65
C CYS A 72 -8.34 -5.40 -12.96
N ALA A 73 -7.87 -4.17 -13.15
CA ALA A 73 -6.68 -3.67 -12.48
C ALA A 73 -6.81 -3.69 -10.96
N THR A 74 -8.01 -3.42 -10.44
CA THR A 74 -8.31 -3.46 -9.01
C THR A 74 -8.15 -4.87 -8.45
N ALA A 75 -8.81 -5.85 -9.06
CA ALA A 75 -8.71 -7.25 -8.67
C ALA A 75 -7.25 -7.76 -8.74
N VAL A 76 -6.54 -7.47 -9.84
CA VAL A 76 -5.15 -7.91 -10.04
C VAL A 76 -4.20 -7.26 -9.05
N GLN A 77 -4.33 -5.96 -8.77
CA GLN A 77 -3.52 -5.29 -7.76
C GLN A 77 -3.77 -5.91 -6.37
N GLY A 78 -5.01 -6.26 -6.06
CA GLY A 78 -5.37 -6.98 -4.84
C GLY A 78 -4.69 -8.33 -4.70
N LEU A 79 -4.68 -9.12 -5.78
CA LEU A 79 -3.97 -10.40 -5.82
C LEU A 79 -2.47 -10.22 -5.59
N LEU A 80 -1.83 -9.25 -6.26
CA LEU A 80 -0.40 -8.98 -6.07
C LEU A 80 -0.09 -8.56 -4.62
N ASN A 81 -0.89 -7.66 -4.06
CA ASN A 81 -0.76 -7.22 -2.67
C ASN A 81 -1.02 -8.37 -1.68
N GLY A 82 -2.02 -9.22 -1.95
CA GLY A 82 -2.32 -10.41 -1.16
C GLY A 82 -1.17 -11.40 -1.18
N MET A 83 -0.56 -11.66 -2.35
CA MET A 83 0.61 -12.53 -2.48
C MET A 83 1.81 -12.01 -1.68
N ILE A 84 2.09 -10.70 -1.74
CA ILE A 84 3.13 -10.06 -0.93
C ILE A 84 2.83 -10.26 0.58
N ALA A 85 1.58 -10.08 0.99
CA ALA A 85 1.16 -10.28 2.38
C ALA A 85 1.25 -11.76 2.82
N ILE A 86 1.02 -12.72 1.91
CA ILE A 86 1.23 -14.16 2.14
C ILE A 86 2.70 -14.44 2.44
N GLU A 87 3.61 -13.92 1.62
CA GLU A 87 5.05 -14.10 1.80
C GLU A 87 5.54 -13.53 3.14
N LYS A 88 4.90 -12.44 3.60
CA LYS A 88 5.18 -11.81 4.90
C LYS A 88 4.42 -12.43 6.08
N LYS A 89 3.48 -13.34 5.84
CA LYS A 89 2.56 -13.92 6.84
C LYS A 89 1.77 -12.87 7.63
N ASN A 90 1.35 -11.77 6.99
CA ASN A 90 0.57 -10.70 7.61
C ASN A 90 -0.92 -10.82 7.25
N ILE A 91 -1.72 -11.37 8.17
CA ILE A 91 -3.14 -11.68 7.93
C ILE A 91 -3.98 -10.42 7.66
N ILE A 92 -3.74 -9.31 8.36
CA ILE A 92 -4.56 -8.10 8.18
C ILE A 92 -4.32 -7.50 6.80
N ALA A 93 -3.05 -7.40 6.39
CA ALA A 93 -2.70 -6.93 5.05
C ALA A 93 -3.18 -7.88 3.95
N LEU A 94 -3.20 -9.19 4.22
CA LEU A 94 -3.73 -10.21 3.33
C LEU A 94 -5.23 -10.03 3.08
N ILE A 95 -6.02 -9.86 4.15
CA ILE A 95 -7.46 -9.58 4.06
C ILE A 95 -7.65 -8.30 3.25
N GLY A 96 -6.89 -7.25 3.52
CA GLY A 96 -6.89 -6.02 2.72
C GLY A 96 -6.69 -6.29 1.24
N GLY A 97 -5.62 -6.99 0.87
CA GLY A 97 -5.34 -7.34 -0.54
C GLY A 97 -6.47 -8.12 -1.20
N PHE A 98 -7.04 -9.12 -0.53
CA PHE A 98 -8.13 -9.91 -1.11
C PHE A 98 -9.48 -9.21 -1.17
N LEU A 99 -9.73 -8.18 -0.34
CA LEU A 99 -10.95 -7.38 -0.40
C LEU A 99 -11.09 -6.58 -1.70
N GLU A 100 -9.99 -6.33 -2.43
CA GLU A 100 -10.06 -5.71 -3.77
C GLU A 100 -10.90 -6.53 -4.75
N LEU A 101 -10.94 -7.87 -4.61
CA LEU A 101 -11.71 -8.74 -5.50
C LEU A 101 -13.23 -8.51 -5.38
N PRO A 102 -13.87 -8.65 -4.20
CA PRO A 102 -15.28 -8.31 -4.06
C PRO A 102 -15.54 -6.83 -4.34
N ILE A 103 -14.60 -5.92 -4.02
CA ILE A 103 -14.75 -4.50 -4.38
C ILE A 103 -14.84 -4.33 -5.91
N ALA A 104 -13.96 -4.96 -6.69
CA ALA A 104 -14.00 -4.89 -8.15
C ALA A 104 -15.30 -5.47 -8.74
N ILE A 105 -15.79 -6.58 -8.17
CA ILE A 105 -17.00 -7.25 -8.65
C ILE A 105 -18.24 -6.41 -8.33
N PHE A 106 -18.42 -6.05 -7.06
CA PHE A 106 -19.69 -5.52 -6.56
C PHE A 106 -19.78 -3.98 -6.57
N THR A 107 -18.69 -3.25 -6.79
CA THR A 107 -18.71 -1.79 -6.81
C THR A 107 -18.79 -1.25 -8.24
N THR A 108 -19.55 -0.19 -8.47
CA THR A 108 -19.53 0.53 -9.76
C THR A 108 -18.23 1.29 -9.96
N GLY A 109 -17.87 1.64 -11.21
CA GLY A 109 -16.68 2.46 -11.49
C GLY A 109 -16.71 3.79 -10.72
N TYR A 110 -17.89 4.41 -10.63
CA TYR A 110 -18.11 5.63 -9.85
C TYR A 110 -17.74 5.50 -8.38
N ASN A 111 -18.01 4.38 -7.70
CA ASN A 111 -17.66 4.23 -6.28
C ASN A 111 -16.36 3.45 -6.03
N LEU A 112 -15.64 3.04 -7.09
CA LEU A 112 -14.55 2.09 -6.99
C LEU A 112 -13.39 2.59 -6.12
N PHE A 113 -12.97 3.85 -6.30
CA PHE A 113 -11.88 4.42 -5.49
C PHE A 113 -12.30 4.59 -4.02
N LEU A 114 -13.50 5.11 -3.77
CA LEU A 114 -14.09 5.20 -2.43
C LEU A 114 -14.14 3.84 -1.72
N ALA A 115 -14.62 2.80 -2.40
CA ALA A 115 -14.73 1.44 -1.88
C ALA A 115 -13.38 0.84 -1.49
N ARG A 116 -12.34 1.11 -2.29
CA ARG A 116 -10.95 0.69 -2.03
C ARG A 116 -10.38 1.21 -0.71
N GLY A 117 -10.99 2.22 -0.07
CA GLY A 117 -10.58 2.67 1.26
C GLY A 117 -10.60 1.55 2.32
N LEU A 118 -11.51 0.57 2.21
CA LEU A 118 -11.52 -0.62 3.07
C LEU A 118 -10.28 -1.50 2.87
N SER A 119 -10.00 -1.85 1.61
CA SER A 119 -8.84 -2.67 1.23
C SER A 119 -7.53 -1.98 1.59
N ALA A 120 -7.35 -0.74 1.14
CA ALA A 120 -6.13 0.03 1.31
C ALA A 120 -5.83 0.27 2.80
N GLY A 121 -6.84 0.64 3.60
CA GLY A 121 -6.68 0.82 5.04
C GLY A 121 -6.22 -0.45 5.75
N LEU A 122 -6.71 -1.63 5.35
CA LEU A 122 -6.23 -2.90 5.89
C LEU A 122 -4.82 -3.27 5.37
N ASN A 123 -4.53 -2.99 4.11
CA ASN A 123 -3.20 -3.23 3.53
C ASN A 123 -2.10 -2.40 4.22
N HIS A 124 -2.41 -1.16 4.61
CA HIS A 124 -1.49 -0.26 5.33
C HIS A 124 -0.99 -0.82 6.66
N PHE A 125 -1.65 -1.80 7.26
CA PHE A 125 -1.14 -2.49 8.46
C PHE A 125 0.22 -3.17 8.21
N ASP A 126 0.55 -3.53 6.98
CA ASP A 126 1.90 -3.98 6.64
C ASP A 126 2.96 -2.90 6.91
N SER A 127 2.65 -1.66 6.55
CA SER A 127 3.52 -0.51 6.77
C SER A 127 3.56 -0.07 8.24
N ILE A 128 2.45 -0.17 8.96
CA ILE A 128 2.38 0.14 10.39
C ILE A 128 3.25 -0.84 11.18
N ILE A 129 3.07 -2.14 10.94
CA ILE A 129 3.77 -3.20 11.68
C ILE A 129 5.26 -3.25 11.32
N SER A 130 5.64 -3.07 10.06
CA SER A 130 7.05 -3.03 9.65
C SER A 130 7.86 -1.89 10.26
N ARG A 131 7.20 -0.87 10.82
CA ARG A 131 7.82 0.26 11.53
C ARG A 131 7.64 0.17 13.05
N THR A 132 7.15 -0.97 13.54
CA THR A 132 7.02 -1.28 14.96
C THR A 132 8.22 -2.07 15.45
N LYS A 133 8.87 -1.58 16.52
CA LYS A 133 10.03 -2.25 17.14
C LYS A 133 9.61 -3.61 17.71
N LYS A 134 10.44 -4.64 17.48
CA LYS A 134 10.31 -5.94 18.16
C LYS A 134 10.66 -5.78 19.63
N ILE A 135 9.77 -6.24 20.51
CA ILE A 135 9.99 -6.23 21.97
C ILE A 135 9.90 -7.66 22.49
N LYS A 136 10.93 -8.09 23.22
CA LYS A 136 10.96 -9.36 23.94
C LYS A 136 11.25 -9.06 25.41
N GLU A 137 10.42 -9.58 26.31
CA GLU A 137 10.57 -9.38 27.77
C GLU A 137 10.68 -7.89 28.17
N GLY A 138 9.92 -7.01 27.50
CA GLY A 138 9.91 -5.58 27.76
C GLY A 138 11.11 -4.80 27.20
N LYS A 139 12.07 -5.46 26.55
CA LYS A 139 13.26 -4.82 25.94
C LYS A 139 13.22 -4.90 24.40
N PRO A 140 13.73 -3.88 23.70
CA PRO A 140 13.91 -3.95 22.25
C PRO A 140 14.82 -5.12 21.86
N VAL A 141 14.42 -5.89 20.86
CA VAL A 141 15.32 -6.88 20.23
C VAL A 141 16.31 -6.14 19.36
N LEU A 142 17.60 -6.42 19.52
CA LEU A 142 18.68 -5.77 18.76
C LEU A 142 19.22 -6.69 17.66
N ASP A 143 19.72 -6.12 16.57
CA ASP A 143 20.47 -6.82 15.53
C ASP A 143 21.94 -7.04 15.92
N GLU A 144 22.72 -7.71 15.06
CA GLU A 144 24.16 -7.96 15.25
C GLU A 144 25.00 -6.68 15.41
N LYS A 145 24.46 -5.52 15.02
CA LYS A 145 25.10 -4.21 15.10
C LYS A 145 24.57 -3.36 16.27
N GLY A 146 23.67 -3.90 17.09
CA GLY A 146 23.06 -3.19 18.23
C GLY A 146 21.89 -2.27 17.86
N ASN A 147 21.37 -2.32 16.63
CA ASN A 147 20.21 -1.53 16.24
C ASN A 147 18.90 -2.24 16.59
N PRO A 148 17.82 -1.52 16.94
CA PRO A 148 16.50 -2.12 17.14
C PRO A 148 15.99 -2.86 15.89
N GLN A 149 15.50 -4.08 16.07
CA GLN A 149 14.78 -4.83 15.04
C GLN A 149 13.32 -4.39 14.96
N TYR A 150 12.74 -4.52 13.77
CA TYR A 150 11.33 -4.20 13.47
C TYR A 150 10.61 -5.39 12.86
N TYR A 151 9.28 -5.46 12.98
CA TYR A 151 8.46 -6.53 12.40
C TYR A 151 8.27 -6.38 10.87
N ASP A 152 9.37 -6.42 10.10
CA ASP A 152 9.33 -6.29 8.63
C ASP A 152 8.61 -7.47 7.94
N SER A 153 8.65 -8.66 8.57
CA SER A 153 7.84 -9.82 8.19
C SER A 153 7.61 -10.73 9.41
N PHE A 154 6.61 -11.59 9.33
CA PHE A 154 6.36 -12.69 10.27
C PHE A 154 6.75 -14.05 9.70
N LYS A 155 7.64 -14.08 8.69
CA LYS A 155 7.98 -15.33 7.98
C LYS A 155 8.58 -16.37 8.93
N GLU A 156 9.43 -15.91 9.86
CA GLU A 156 10.11 -16.74 10.86
C GLU A 156 9.17 -17.13 12.01
N GLU A 157 8.32 -16.19 12.46
CA GLU A 157 7.43 -16.37 13.61
C GLU A 157 6.14 -17.15 13.27
N GLY A 158 5.71 -17.09 12.01
CA GLY A 158 4.50 -17.78 11.53
C GLY A 158 3.22 -16.95 11.63
N TRP A 159 2.17 -17.49 11.00
CA TRP A 159 0.87 -16.82 10.85
C TRP A 159 0.19 -16.46 12.17
N VAL A 160 0.19 -17.40 13.13
CA VAL A 160 -0.46 -17.24 14.42
C VAL A 160 0.20 -16.12 15.22
N GLU A 161 1.52 -16.07 15.23
CA GLU A 161 2.25 -15.04 15.98
C GLU A 161 2.16 -13.67 15.30
N GLY A 162 2.16 -13.62 13.97
CA GLY A 162 1.91 -12.39 13.22
C GLY A 162 0.53 -11.80 13.51
N PHE A 163 -0.50 -12.64 13.57
CA PHE A 163 -1.86 -12.22 13.93
C PHE A 163 -1.94 -11.72 15.37
N LYS A 164 -1.42 -12.49 16.33
CA LYS A 164 -1.37 -12.10 17.75
C LYS A 164 -0.62 -10.78 17.94
N THR A 165 0.52 -10.61 17.28
CA THR A 165 1.33 -9.39 17.36
C THR A 165 0.53 -8.19 16.84
N THR A 166 -0.07 -8.32 15.66
CA THR A 166 -0.89 -7.24 15.08
C THR A 166 -2.06 -6.87 16.00
N LEU A 167 -2.79 -7.85 16.52
CA LEU A 167 -3.92 -7.61 17.43
C LEU A 167 -3.49 -6.98 18.76
N LYS A 168 -2.34 -7.37 19.32
CA LYS A 168 -1.78 -6.73 20.52
C LYS A 168 -1.34 -5.29 20.24
N HIS A 169 -0.94 -4.99 19.00
CA HIS A 169 -0.39 -3.69 18.65
C HIS A 169 -1.48 -2.63 18.38
N ILE A 170 -2.64 -3.02 17.86
CA ILE A 170 -3.79 -2.13 17.64
C ILE A 170 -4.17 -1.31 18.89
N PRO A 171 -4.47 -1.91 20.06
CA PRO A 171 -4.85 -1.15 21.25
C PRO A 171 -3.69 -0.31 21.79
N LYS A 172 -2.44 -0.76 21.61
CA LYS A 172 -1.25 0.02 21.95
C LYS A 172 -1.17 1.30 21.10
N LEU A 173 -1.32 1.20 19.79
CA LEU A 173 -1.31 2.35 18.89
C LEU A 173 -2.46 3.32 19.19
N ALA A 174 -3.66 2.81 19.47
CA ALA A 174 -4.79 3.62 19.87
C ALA A 174 -4.52 4.39 21.17
N LYS A 175 -3.94 3.71 22.18
CA LYS A 175 -3.53 4.35 23.43
C LYS A 175 -2.44 5.41 23.22
N GLU A 176 -1.40 5.10 22.45
CA GLU A 176 -0.32 6.06 22.20
C GLU A 176 -0.77 7.28 21.37
N LEU A 177 -1.77 7.13 20.49
CA LEU A 177 -2.40 8.26 19.80
C LEU A 177 -3.08 9.22 20.79
N HIS A 178 -3.68 8.69 21.84
CA HIS A 178 -4.29 9.50 22.90
C HIS A 178 -3.23 10.12 23.83
N ASP A 179 -2.31 9.31 24.32
CA ASP A 179 -1.37 9.73 25.38
C ASP A 179 -0.22 10.58 24.84
N LYS A 180 0.24 10.33 23.60
CA LYS A 180 1.46 10.94 23.04
C LYS A 180 1.36 11.16 21.51
N PRO A 181 0.38 11.95 21.03
CA PRO A 181 0.09 12.09 19.60
C PRO A 181 1.26 12.64 18.77
N PHE A 182 2.11 13.50 19.34
CA PHE A 182 3.16 14.23 18.60
C PHE A 182 4.59 13.80 18.96
N GLU A 183 4.77 12.76 19.78
CA GLU A 183 6.12 12.25 20.07
C GLU A 183 6.76 11.75 18.77
N ARG A 184 7.98 12.19 18.45
CA ARG A 184 8.62 11.85 17.17
C ARG A 184 8.86 10.35 17.02
N GLU A 185 9.24 9.69 18.10
CA GLU A 185 9.44 8.24 18.10
C GLU A 185 8.09 7.52 17.96
N GLY A 186 7.92 6.77 16.86
CA GLY A 186 6.66 6.08 16.56
C GLY A 186 5.57 6.97 15.96
N LEU A 187 5.87 8.22 15.59
CA LEU A 187 4.89 9.14 15.00
C LEU A 187 4.29 8.57 13.72
N PHE A 188 5.13 8.03 12.83
CA PHE A 188 4.66 7.45 11.57
C PHE A 188 3.63 6.33 11.79
N PRO A 189 3.95 5.22 12.51
CA PRO A 189 2.98 4.12 12.66
C PRO A 189 1.68 4.57 13.34
N ARG A 190 1.73 5.53 14.28
CA ARG A 190 0.52 6.11 14.89
C ARG A 190 -0.32 6.91 13.91
N SER A 191 0.28 7.87 13.22
CA SER A 191 -0.43 8.70 12.23
C SER A 191 -0.98 7.85 11.08
N PHE A 192 -0.22 6.85 10.63
CA PHE A 192 -0.63 5.97 9.56
C PHE A 192 -1.73 4.99 10.00
N PHE A 193 -1.73 4.55 11.26
CA PHE A 193 -2.83 3.80 11.85
C PHE A 193 -4.11 4.62 11.95
N LEU A 194 -4.03 5.88 12.38
CA LEU A 194 -5.17 6.80 12.42
C LEU A 194 -5.77 6.98 11.01
N CYS A 195 -4.93 7.28 10.02
CA CYS A 195 -5.37 7.46 8.64
C CYS A 195 -6.04 6.20 8.10
N SER A 196 -5.41 5.03 8.31
CA SER A 196 -5.92 3.75 7.82
C SER A 196 -7.26 3.38 8.45
N SER A 197 -7.41 3.61 9.76
CA SER A 197 -8.67 3.36 10.48
C SER A 197 -9.80 4.25 9.99
N LEU A 198 -9.49 5.53 9.72
CA LEU A 198 -10.49 6.49 9.24
C LEU A 198 -10.79 6.32 7.75
N MET A 199 -9.87 5.82 6.94
CA MET A 199 -10.17 5.37 5.58
C MET A 199 -11.19 4.24 5.58
N ILE A 200 -11.00 3.23 6.43
CA ILE A 200 -11.95 2.12 6.60
C ILE A 200 -13.30 2.66 7.05
N LEU A 201 -13.32 3.46 8.12
CA LEU A 201 -14.54 4.04 8.67
C LEU A 201 -15.27 4.90 7.62
N GLY A 202 -14.57 5.76 6.90
CA GLY A 202 -15.15 6.61 5.86
C GLY A 202 -15.82 5.81 4.75
N SER A 203 -15.15 4.75 4.25
CA SER A 203 -15.76 3.84 3.27
C SER A 203 -17.01 3.14 3.84
N SER A 204 -16.94 2.62 5.07
CA SER A 204 -18.09 1.98 5.72
C SER A 204 -19.27 2.93 5.95
N VAL A 205 -19.01 4.16 6.40
CA VAL A 205 -20.03 5.20 6.59
C VAL A 205 -20.69 5.56 5.26
N SER A 206 -19.92 5.62 4.17
CA SER A 206 -20.48 5.81 2.84
C SER A 206 -21.39 4.66 2.43
N PHE A 207 -21.00 3.41 2.69
CA PHE A 207 -21.82 2.24 2.38
C PHE A 207 -23.08 2.12 3.24
N ALA A 208 -23.07 2.72 4.44
CA ALA A 208 -24.25 2.84 5.29
C ALA A 208 -25.25 3.92 4.83
N GLY A 209 -24.98 4.61 3.71
CA GLY A 209 -25.88 5.60 3.10
C GLY A 209 -25.48 7.06 3.35
N LEU A 210 -24.46 7.34 4.17
CA LEU A 210 -23.95 8.69 4.40
C LEU A 210 -22.82 9.03 3.41
N THR A 211 -23.11 8.95 2.12
CA THR A 211 -22.10 9.00 1.03
C THR A 211 -21.17 10.20 1.10
N LYS A 212 -21.70 11.43 1.24
CA LYS A 212 -20.89 12.67 1.27
C LYS A 212 -19.94 12.71 2.48
N LEU A 213 -20.45 12.34 3.66
CA LEU A 213 -19.66 12.31 4.90
C LEU A 213 -18.59 11.21 4.83
N GLY A 214 -18.99 9.99 4.44
CA GLY A 214 -18.08 8.87 4.30
C GLY A 214 -16.98 9.12 3.27
N ALA A 215 -17.33 9.68 2.11
CA ALA A 215 -16.35 10.09 1.11
C ALA A 215 -15.41 11.18 1.65
N THR A 216 -15.91 12.17 2.37
CA THR A 216 -15.05 13.22 2.98
C THR A 216 -14.02 12.62 3.92
N ILE A 217 -14.47 11.78 4.87
CA ILE A 217 -13.59 11.11 5.83
C ILE A 217 -12.55 10.26 5.08
N ARG A 218 -13.00 9.38 4.18
CA ARG A 218 -12.12 8.46 3.46
C ARG A 218 -11.07 9.22 2.64
N HIS A 219 -11.47 10.25 1.90
CA HIS A 219 -10.58 10.98 1.01
C HIS A 219 -9.60 11.88 1.77
N PHE A 220 -10.05 12.53 2.83
CA PHE A 220 -9.18 13.34 3.68
C PHE A 220 -8.08 12.48 4.32
N PHE A 221 -8.46 11.38 4.98
CA PHE A 221 -7.51 10.49 5.62
C PHE A 221 -6.70 9.64 4.62
N GLY A 222 -7.25 9.35 3.44
CA GLY A 222 -6.50 8.77 2.32
C GLY A 222 -5.42 9.70 1.77
N GLY A 223 -5.72 11.00 1.65
CA GLY A 223 -4.75 12.02 1.28
C GLY A 223 -3.65 12.17 2.34
N LEU A 224 -4.00 12.21 3.62
CA LEU A 224 -3.02 12.24 4.72
C LEU A 224 -2.14 10.97 4.75
N ALA A 225 -2.72 9.79 4.46
CA ALA A 225 -1.94 8.56 4.28
C ALA A 225 -0.96 8.69 3.10
N GLY A 226 -1.39 9.26 1.97
CA GLY A 226 -0.52 9.55 0.83
C GLY A 226 0.62 10.49 1.18
N ILE A 227 0.36 11.55 1.95
CA ILE A 227 1.39 12.48 2.45
C ILE A 227 2.37 11.75 3.39
N ALA A 228 1.86 10.92 4.29
CA ALA A 228 2.70 10.12 5.18
C ALA A 228 3.63 9.20 4.37
N LEU A 229 3.12 8.49 3.36
CA LEU A 229 3.94 7.67 2.47
C LEU A 229 4.95 8.48 1.66
N ALA A 230 4.60 9.70 1.25
CA ALA A 230 5.51 10.58 0.51
C ALA A 230 6.59 11.24 1.35
N THR A 231 6.36 11.34 2.64
CA THR A 231 7.33 11.84 3.61
C THR A 231 8.04 10.71 4.35
N ASP A 232 7.66 9.45 4.12
CA ASP A 232 8.32 8.29 4.68
C ASP A 232 9.69 8.10 4.02
N MET A 233 10.71 8.66 4.67
CA MET A 233 12.08 8.24 4.47
C MET A 233 12.25 6.88 5.14
N LYS A 234 11.87 5.81 4.44
CA LYS A 234 12.16 4.44 4.87
C LYS A 234 13.68 4.32 5.02
N LYS A 235 14.21 4.54 6.24
CA LYS A 235 15.63 4.30 6.52
C LYS A 235 15.84 2.81 6.32
N ASN A 236 16.60 2.44 5.28
CA ASN A 236 16.96 1.06 4.97
C ASN A 236 17.74 0.44 6.15
N THR A 237 17.04 -0.12 7.13
CA THR A 237 17.64 -0.70 8.34
C THR A 237 17.95 -2.19 8.22
N ASN A 238 17.60 -2.86 7.11
CA ASN A 238 17.76 -4.31 6.97
C ASN A 238 18.47 -4.78 5.68
N ILE A 239 19.41 -3.99 5.15
CA ILE A 239 20.33 -4.50 4.13
C ILE A 239 21.69 -4.67 4.79
N LYS A 240 22.24 -5.89 4.68
CA LYS A 240 23.70 -6.11 4.78
C LYS A 240 24.34 -5.19 3.75
N GLN A 241 24.65 -3.95 4.14
CA GLN A 241 25.58 -3.10 3.43
C GLN A 241 26.90 -3.86 3.46
N LYS A 242 27.16 -4.64 2.40
CA LYS A 242 28.54 -4.81 1.95
C LYS A 242 29.01 -3.39 1.68
N SER A 243 29.99 -2.95 2.47
CA SER A 243 30.67 -1.69 2.31
C SER A 243 31.19 -1.57 0.87
N GLN A 244 30.43 -0.91 0.02
CA GLN A 244 30.95 -0.23 -1.14
C GLN A 244 30.49 1.21 -0.99
N THR A 245 31.46 2.07 -0.78
CA THR A 245 31.40 3.52 -0.93
C THR A 245 30.70 3.85 -2.25
N SER A 246 29.38 4.08 -2.22
CA SER A 246 28.70 4.75 -3.32
C SER A 246 28.44 6.20 -2.91
N ASN A 247 29.18 7.09 -3.57
CA ASN A 247 28.86 8.51 -3.68
C ASN A 247 27.66 8.68 -4.64
N GLU A 248 26.58 7.91 -4.43
CA GLU A 248 25.38 8.02 -5.24
C GLU A 248 24.51 9.15 -4.68
N LYS A 249 24.56 10.29 -5.37
CA LYS A 249 23.59 11.37 -5.16
C LYS A 249 22.19 10.80 -5.34
N SER A 250 21.37 10.78 -4.28
CA SER A 250 19.94 10.49 -4.43
C SER A 250 19.32 11.56 -5.32
N LYS A 251 19.03 11.25 -6.57
CA LYS A 251 18.30 12.13 -7.49
C LYS A 251 17.01 11.45 -7.89
N GLY A 252 16.01 11.54 -7.01
CA GLY A 252 14.63 11.12 -7.29
C GLY A 252 13.79 11.04 -6.02
N PHE A 253 12.48 11.28 -6.15
CA PHE A 253 11.50 10.87 -5.14
C PHE A 253 11.39 9.34 -5.14
N SER A 254 11.21 8.72 -3.96
CA SER A 254 10.98 7.27 -3.88
C SER A 254 9.68 6.88 -4.59
N ASN A 255 9.56 5.62 -5.03
CA ASN A 255 8.31 5.14 -5.62
C ASN A 255 7.11 5.26 -4.65
N PHE A 256 7.34 5.04 -3.35
CA PHE A 256 6.31 5.28 -2.32
C PHE A 256 5.89 6.75 -2.27
N ALA A 257 6.80 7.69 -2.50
CA ALA A 257 6.47 9.10 -2.54
C ALA A 257 5.72 9.53 -3.79
N ILE A 258 6.08 8.99 -4.95
CA ILE A 258 5.32 9.21 -6.18
C ILE A 258 3.91 8.62 -6.03
N SER A 259 3.80 7.40 -5.48
CA SER A 259 2.52 6.75 -5.21
C SER A 259 1.65 7.58 -4.25
N GLY A 260 2.21 8.01 -3.12
CA GLY A 260 1.52 8.83 -2.13
C GLY A 260 1.01 10.16 -2.72
N PHE A 261 1.84 10.84 -3.52
CA PHE A 261 1.44 12.06 -4.22
C PHE A 261 0.29 11.82 -5.22
N LEU A 262 0.37 10.75 -6.02
CA LEU A 262 -0.69 10.40 -6.97
C LEU A 262 -2.02 10.05 -6.27
N TRP A 263 -1.98 9.38 -5.12
CA TRP A 263 -3.19 9.12 -4.33
C TRP A 263 -3.80 10.39 -3.72
N VAL A 264 -2.98 11.35 -3.29
CA VAL A 264 -3.47 12.69 -2.89
C VAL A 264 -4.20 13.33 -4.06
N LEU A 265 -3.59 13.33 -5.26
CA LEU A 265 -4.21 13.90 -6.45
C LEU A 265 -5.49 13.15 -6.86
N ALA A 266 -5.54 11.82 -6.72
CA ALA A 266 -6.73 11.01 -7.02
C ALA A 266 -7.90 11.33 -6.07
N ALA A 267 -7.61 11.65 -4.81
CA ALA A 267 -8.62 11.95 -3.80
C ALA A 267 -9.42 13.21 -4.05
N ILE A 268 -8.82 14.18 -4.73
CA ILE A 268 -9.45 15.47 -5.02
C ILE A 268 -10.65 15.32 -5.99
N PRO A 269 -10.48 14.83 -7.23
CA PRO A 269 -11.60 14.68 -8.17
C PRO A 269 -12.62 13.64 -7.70
N ASP A 270 -12.18 12.57 -7.02
CA ASP A 270 -13.11 11.55 -6.50
C ASP A 270 -13.95 12.07 -5.34
N LEU A 271 -13.40 12.94 -4.48
CA LEU A 271 -14.20 13.60 -3.45
C LEU A 271 -15.22 14.53 -4.09
N PHE A 272 -14.77 15.38 -5.01
CA PHE A 272 -15.59 16.45 -5.55
C PHE A 272 -16.77 15.96 -6.39
N LYS A 273 -16.67 14.82 -7.06
CA LYS A 273 -17.81 14.25 -7.82
C LYS A 273 -18.99 13.82 -6.93
N HIS A 274 -18.80 13.68 -5.61
CA HIS A 274 -19.86 13.38 -4.66
C HIS A 274 -20.60 14.64 -4.16
N PHE A 275 -20.14 15.83 -4.55
CA PHE A 275 -20.79 17.09 -4.24
C PHE A 275 -21.39 17.70 -5.52
N ASP A 276 -22.68 18.00 -5.46
CA ASP A 276 -23.50 18.45 -6.60
C ASP A 276 -22.97 19.74 -7.27
N PHE A 277 -22.13 20.51 -6.57
CA PHE A 277 -21.53 21.74 -7.08
C PHE A 277 -20.36 21.52 -8.06
N PHE A 278 -19.69 20.37 -8.01
CA PHE A 278 -18.45 20.12 -8.76
C PHE A 278 -18.62 19.19 -9.98
N SER A 279 -19.61 18.29 -9.96
CA SER A 279 -19.86 17.33 -11.05
C SER A 279 -20.15 18.00 -12.40
N ASN A 280 -20.57 19.27 -12.39
CA ASN A 280 -20.90 20.03 -13.60
C ASN A 280 -19.69 20.71 -14.27
N ARG A 281 -18.50 20.72 -13.64
CA ARG A 281 -17.33 21.48 -14.15
C ARG A 281 -16.22 20.62 -14.75
N VAL A 282 -16.10 19.36 -14.34
CA VAL A 282 -15.08 18.43 -14.84
C VAL A 282 -15.80 17.18 -15.34
N LYS A 283 -15.86 17.02 -16.66
CA LYS A 283 -16.36 15.77 -17.26
C LYS A 283 -15.38 14.64 -16.95
N ASN A 284 -15.91 13.46 -16.66
CA ASN A 284 -15.12 12.25 -16.39
C ASN A 284 -14.16 12.36 -15.19
N ALA A 285 -14.58 13.04 -14.12
CA ALA A 285 -13.82 13.14 -12.87
C ALA A 285 -13.54 11.78 -12.22
N THR A 286 -14.44 10.80 -12.40
CA THR A 286 -14.23 9.41 -11.97
C THR A 286 -13.00 8.81 -12.66
N GLU A 287 -12.90 8.96 -13.97
CA GLU A 287 -11.82 8.39 -14.76
C GLU A 287 -10.50 9.10 -14.46
N LEU A 288 -10.51 10.42 -14.21
CA LEU A 288 -9.32 11.13 -13.74
C LEU A 288 -8.82 10.57 -12.40
N ALA A 289 -9.73 10.38 -11.43
CA ALA A 289 -9.38 9.77 -10.14
C ALA A 289 -8.82 8.36 -10.31
N LEU A 290 -9.47 7.52 -11.11
CA LEU A 290 -9.04 6.15 -11.36
C LEU A 290 -7.70 6.12 -12.10
N CYS A 291 -7.44 7.01 -13.06
CA CYS A 291 -6.15 7.13 -13.73
C CYS A 291 -5.03 7.35 -12.70
N LEU A 292 -5.19 8.35 -11.84
CA LEU A 292 -4.20 8.70 -10.81
C LEU A 292 -4.02 7.57 -9.79
N ASP A 293 -5.10 6.91 -9.37
CA ASP A 293 -5.03 5.73 -8.49
C ASP A 293 -4.33 4.54 -9.14
N ARG A 294 -4.56 4.29 -10.44
CA ARG A 294 -3.85 3.22 -11.18
C ARG A 294 -2.35 3.52 -11.28
N LEU A 295 -1.98 4.75 -11.61
CA LEU A 295 -0.57 5.17 -11.62
C LEU A 295 0.05 5.04 -10.23
N ALA A 296 -0.66 5.45 -9.18
CA ALA A 296 -0.21 5.28 -7.81
C ALA A 296 0.03 3.80 -7.46
N GLY A 297 -0.86 2.91 -7.93
CA GLY A 297 -0.70 1.46 -7.81
C GLY A 297 0.54 0.91 -8.50
N VAL A 298 0.89 1.44 -9.69
CA VAL A 298 2.13 1.05 -10.40
C VAL A 298 3.35 1.29 -9.51
N PHE A 299 3.50 2.53 -9.04
CA PHE A 299 4.63 2.92 -8.21
C PHE A 299 4.61 2.24 -6.84
N PHE A 300 3.45 2.00 -6.25
CA PHE A 300 3.34 1.30 -4.97
C PHE A 300 3.94 -0.12 -5.04
N ILE A 301 3.62 -0.87 -6.09
CA ILE A 301 4.18 -2.21 -6.29
C ILE A 301 5.70 -2.13 -6.52
N PHE A 302 6.19 -1.17 -7.30
CA PHE A 302 7.64 -0.98 -7.48
C PHE A 302 8.35 -0.67 -6.15
N GLY A 303 7.75 0.15 -5.29
CA GLY A 303 8.24 0.41 -3.94
C GLY A 303 8.27 -0.86 -3.09
N ASN A 304 7.20 -1.67 -3.12
CA ASN A 304 7.17 -2.95 -2.39
C ASN A 304 8.23 -3.94 -2.88
N GLN A 305 8.60 -3.90 -4.16
CA GLN A 305 9.66 -4.71 -4.76
C GLN A 305 11.05 -4.07 -4.66
N ARG A 306 11.18 -2.84 -4.12
CA ARG A 306 12.42 -2.04 -4.06
C ARG A 306 13.09 -1.82 -5.43
N ILE A 307 12.30 -1.80 -6.51
CA ILE A 307 12.78 -1.56 -7.87
C ILE A 307 13.02 -0.06 -8.04
N GLY A 308 14.25 0.36 -8.37
CA GLY A 308 14.56 1.78 -8.64
C GLY A 308 14.85 2.63 -7.41
N GLU A 309 14.99 2.03 -6.21
CA GLU A 309 15.45 2.70 -4.98
C GLU A 309 17.00 2.72 -4.86
N LYS A 310 17.72 2.74 -5.99
CA LYS A 310 19.19 2.80 -6.04
C LYS A 310 19.67 4.24 -6.08
#